data_AF-A0A4Q3SMV9-F1
#
_entry.id   AF-A0A4Q3SMV9-F1
#
_cell.length_a   1.000
_cell.length_b   1.000
_cell.length_c   1.000
_cell.angle_alpha   90.00
_cell.angle_beta   90.00
_cell.angle_gamma   90.00
#
_symmetry.space_group_name_H-M   'P 1'
#
loop_
_entity.id
_entity.type
_entity.pdbx_description
1 polymer ?
#
loop_
_entity_poly.entity_id
_entity_poly.type
_entity_poly.pdbx_seq_one_letter_code
_entity_poly.pdbx_strand_id
1 'polypeptide(L)' 'MLRIILSAIILLSVHQGFSQSISGSWYGKADVNKEGVNNNYLTELIVTQKGDEVTGIFGYYFKDSYQSFYVRVNQTKTRH' A
#
# COMPACT_ATOMS: atom_id res chain seq x y z
N MET A 1 -14.34 22.00 37.84
CA MET A 1 -13.42 22.78 36.98
C MET A 1 -12.27 21.92 36.45
N LEU A 2 -11.37 21.38 37.29
CA LEU A 2 -10.20 20.57 36.85
C LEU A 2 -10.55 19.37 35.95
N ARG A 3 -11.60 18.61 36.29
CA ARG A 3 -12.07 17.46 35.50
C ARG A 3 -12.49 17.85 34.08
N ILE A 4 -13.17 18.99 33.92
CA ILE A 4 -13.64 19.49 32.62
C ILE A 4 -12.44 19.94 31.78
N ILE A 5 -11.44 20.56 32.41
CA ILE A 5 -10.20 20.99 31.75
C ILE A 5 -9.42 19.76 31.25
N LEU A 6 -9.28 18.72 32.07
CA LEU A 6 -8.62 17.46 31.67
C LEU A 6 -9.34 16.77 30.51
N SER A 7 -10.68 16.72 30.54
CA SER A 7 -11.48 16.17 29.43
C SER A 7 -11.31 16.96 28.14
N ALA A 8 -11.25 18.29 28.22
CA ALA A 8 -11.03 19.15 27.05
C ALA A 8 -9.63 18.95 26.44
N ILE A 9 -8.59 18.80 27.26
CA ILE A 9 -7.22 18.55 26.79
C ILE A 9 -7.11 17.22 26.03
N ILE A 10 -7.78 16.17 26.51
CA ILE A 10 -7.80 14.85 25.86
C ILE A 10 -8.56 14.90 24.52
N LEU A 11 -9.61 15.70 24.41
CA LEU A 11 -10.37 15.88 23.16
C LEU A 11 -9.57 16.65 22.10
N LEU A 12 -8.71 17.59 22.49
CA LEU A 12 -7.89 18.34 21.54
C LEU A 12 -6.70 17.55 20.98
N SER A 13 -6.21 16.51 21.68
CA SER A 13 -5.06 15.73 21.23
C SER A 13 -5.38 14.68 20.15
N VAL A 14 -6.66 14.49 19.79
CA VAL A 14 -7.09 13.48 18.79
C VAL A 14 -6.98 14.00 17.34
N HIS A 15 -6.67 15.28 17.12
CA HIS A 15 -6.76 15.91 15.79
C HIS A 15 -5.55 15.73 14.87
N GLN A 16 -4.51 15.00 15.28
CA GLN A 16 -3.33 14.74 14.43
C GLN A 16 -3.28 13.28 13.99
N GLY A 17 -4.33 12.83 13.31
CA GLY A 17 -4.26 11.62 12.50
C GLY A 17 -3.36 11.88 11.30
N PHE A 18 -2.08 11.55 11.40
CA PHE A 18 -1.18 11.55 10.24
C PHE A 18 -1.77 10.64 9.17
N SER A 19 -2.07 11.18 7.99
CA SER A 19 -2.41 10.36 6.82
C SER A 19 -1.21 9.47 6.53
N GLN A 20 -1.37 8.17 6.73
CA GLN A 20 -0.31 7.22 6.43
C GLN A 20 -0.03 7.27 4.92
N SER A 21 1.22 7.48 4.54
CA SER A 21 1.61 7.31 3.14
C SER A 21 1.46 5.84 2.79
N ILE A 22 0.91 5.57 1.61
CA ILE A 22 0.87 4.21 1.06
C ILE A 22 2.17 3.84 0.34
N SER A 23 3.24 4.62 0.51
CA SER A 23 4.54 4.29 -0.06
C SER A 23 5.13 3.08 0.66
N GLY A 24 5.65 2.11 -0.09
CA GLY A 24 6.21 0.89 0.50
C GLY A 24 6.54 -0.16 -0.54
N SER A 25 7.02 -1.31 -0.06
CA SER A 25 7.30 -2.49 -0.87
C SER A 25 6.57 -3.68 -0.27
N TRP A 26 5.84 -4.42 -1.12
CA TRP A 26 5.15 -5.65 -0.75
C TRP A 26 5.68 -6.80 -1.58
N TYR A 27 5.85 -7.94 -0.94
CA TYR A 27 6.30 -9.17 -1.58
C TYR A 27 5.23 -10.22 -1.41
N GLY A 28 5.01 -11.00 -2.45
CA GLY A 28 3.98 -12.03 -2.49
C GLY A 28 4.47 -13.26 -3.22
N LYS A 29 3.74 -14.35 -3.03
CA LYS A 29 3.90 -15.59 -3.78
C LYS A 29 2.58 -15.86 -4.50
N ALA A 30 2.63 -16.12 -5.79
CA ALA A 30 1.50 -16.65 -6.54
C ALA A 30 1.77 -18.11 -6.91
N ASP A 31 0.75 -18.96 -6.82
CA ASP A 31 0.80 -20.36 -7.25
C ASP A 31 -0.11 -20.52 -8.48
N VAL A 32 0.40 -21.17 -9.53
CA VAL A 32 -0.42 -21.45 -10.72
C VAL A 32 -1.35 -22.63 -10.41
N ASN A 33 -2.65 -22.36 -10.39
CA ASN A 33 -3.66 -23.38 -10.24
C ASN A 33 -3.89 -24.10 -11.58
N LYS A 34 -2.97 -24.98 -11.95
CA LYS A 34 -3.08 -25.86 -13.12
C LYS A 34 -2.62 -27.26 -12.74
N GLU A 35 -3.48 -28.25 -12.97
CA GLU A 35 -3.16 -29.67 -12.71
C GLU A 35 -1.84 -30.08 -13.36
N GLY A 36 -0.98 -30.74 -12.59
CA GLY A 36 0.34 -31.20 -13.03
C GLY A 36 1.44 -30.12 -13.11
N VAL A 37 1.14 -28.86 -12.78
CA VAL A 37 2.10 -27.74 -12.81
C VAL A 37 2.29 -27.16 -11.41
N ASN A 38 3.42 -27.49 -10.76
CA ASN A 38 3.81 -26.93 -9.46
C ASN A 38 4.75 -25.73 -9.66
N ASN A 39 4.24 -24.65 -10.26
CA ASN A 39 5.01 -23.42 -10.47
C ASN A 39 4.56 -22.34 -9.49
N ASN A 40 5.53 -21.72 -8.83
CA ASN A 40 5.34 -20.56 -7.98
C ASN A 40 6.06 -19.33 -8.55
N TYR A 41 5.54 -18.16 -8.22
CA TYR A 41 6.01 -16.86 -8.70
C TYR A 41 6.24 -15.97 -7.50
N LEU A 42 7.44 -15.40 -7.37
CA LEU A 42 7.64 -14.29 -6.46
C LEU A 42 7.12 -13.03 -7.15
N THR A 43 6.30 -12.26 -6.45
CA THR A 43 5.80 -10.98 -6.93
C THR A 43 6.28 -9.87 -6.01
N GLU A 44 6.62 -8.72 -6.59
CA GLU A 44 7.00 -7.51 -5.87
C GLU A 44 6.09 -6.37 -6.32
N LEU A 45 5.61 -5.57 -5.37
CA LEU A 45 4.92 -4.33 -5.64
C LEU A 45 5.64 -3.21 -4.87
N ILE A 46 6.23 -2.26 -5.59
CA ILE A 46 6.83 -1.07 -5.01
C ILE A 46 5.91 0.10 -5.32
N VAL A 47 5.43 0.82 -4.30
CA VAL A 47 4.55 1.99 -4.43
C VAL A 47 5.24 3.23 -3.88
N THR A 48 5.09 4.34 -4.59
CA THR A 48 5.51 5.67 -4.17
C THR A 48 4.34 6.63 -4.33
N GLN A 49 3.96 7.27 -3.23
CA GLN A 49 2.94 8.31 -3.20
C GLN A 49 3.57 9.70 -3.09
N LYS A 50 3.16 10.61 -3.97
CA LYS A 50 3.51 12.04 -3.93
C LYS A 50 2.22 12.86 -3.97
N GLY A 51 1.74 13.26 -2.80
CA GLY A 51 0.43 13.91 -2.68
C GLY A 51 -0.69 12.94 -3.11
N ASP A 52 -1.48 13.35 -4.11
CA ASP A 52 -2.59 12.56 -4.67
C ASP A 52 -2.14 11.66 -5.85
N GLU A 53 -0.86 11.72 -6.24
CA GLU A 53 -0.31 10.84 -7.27
C GLU A 53 0.29 9.59 -6.63
N VAL A 54 -0.14 8.42 -7.11
CA VAL A 54 0.38 7.12 -6.70
C VAL A 54 1.03 6.46 -7.91
N THR A 55 2.29 6.12 -7.80
CA THR A 55 3.05 5.41 -8.83
C THR A 55 3.62 4.14 -8.25
N GLY A 56 3.94 3.18 -9.09
CA GLY A 56 4.57 1.95 -8.63
C GLY A 56 5.09 1.07 -9.75
N ILE A 57 5.78 0.02 -9.33
CA ILE A 57 6.28 -1.04 -10.20
C ILE A 57 5.73 -2.34 -9.65
N PHE A 58 5.06 -3.11 -10.49
CA PHE A 58 4.70 -4.49 -10.21
C PHE A 58 5.65 -5.41 -10.97
N GLY A 59 6.46 -6.17 -10.23
CA GLY A 59 7.39 -7.14 -10.77
C GLY A 59 6.95 -8.57 -10.47
N TYR A 60 7.27 -9.50 -11.36
CA TYR A 60 7.18 -10.93 -11.07
C TYR A 60 8.42 -11.67 -11.56
N TYR A 61 8.83 -12.64 -10.76
CA TYR A 61 9.96 -13.51 -11.00
C TYR A 61 9.43 -14.91 -11.23
N PHE A 62 9.80 -15.50 -12.35
CA PHE A 62 9.46 -16.87 -12.69
C PHE A 62 10.70 -17.61 -13.17
N LYS A 63 11.19 -18.53 -12.36
CA LYS A 63 12.44 -19.28 -12.60
C LYS A 63 13.60 -18.33 -12.90
N ASP A 64 14.07 -18.30 -14.13
CA ASP A 64 15.16 -17.53 -14.70
C ASP A 64 14.71 -16.24 -15.42
N SER A 65 13.42 -15.92 -15.36
CA SER A 65 12.83 -14.71 -15.97
C SER A 65 12.35 -13.72 -14.92
N TYR A 66 12.54 -12.43 -15.21
CA TYR A 66 11.94 -11.30 -14.51
C TYR A 66 11.18 -10.42 -15.51
N GLN A 67 9.97 -10.01 -15.14
CA GLN A 67 9.22 -9.01 -15.89
C GLN A 67 8.59 -8.01 -14.93
N SER A 68 8.40 -6.78 -15.39
CA SER A 68 7.78 -5.73 -14.60
C SER A 68 6.90 -4.81 -15.42
N PHE A 69 5.96 -4.19 -14.72
CA PHE A 69 4.98 -3.26 -15.27
C PHE A 69 4.97 -2.00 -14.43
N TYR A 70 4.99 -0.85 -15.10
CA TYR A 70 4.78 0.44 -14.43
C TYR A 70 3.28 0.65 -14.19
N VAL A 71 2.93 1.02 -12.96
CA VAL A 71 1.55 1.30 -12.55
C VAL A 71 1.48 2.76 -12.11
N ARG A 72 0.52 3.51 -12.64
CA ARG A 72 0.22 4.88 -12.21
C ARG A 72 -1.26 5.02 -11.97
N VAL A 73 -1.62 5.55 -10.81
CA VAL A 73 -2.99 5.86 -10.43
C VAL A 73 -3.02 7.29 -9.91
N ASN A 74 -3.91 8.10 -10.46
CA ASN A 74 -4.26 9.38 -9.88
C ASN A 74 -5.40 9.15 -8.90
N GLN A 75 -5.19 9.42 -7.60
CA GLN A 75 -6.28 9.41 -6.64
C GLN A 75 -7.18 10.61 -6.90
N THR A 76 -8.12 10.47 -7.85
CA THR A 76 -9.27 11.36 -7.89
C THR A 76 -10.11 10.98 -6.68
N LYS A 77 -10.13 11.81 -5.63
CA LYS A 77 -10.89 11.59 -4.39
C LYS A 77 -12.30 11.05 -4.70
N THR A 78 -12.51 9.75 -4.59
CA THR A 78 -13.86 9.21 -4.44
C THR A 78 -14.27 9.61 -3.03
N ARG A 79 -15.02 10.71 -2.91
CA ARG A 79 -15.60 11.14 -1.64
C ARG A 79 -16.52 10.01 -1.15
N HIS A 80 -16.13 9.36 -0.06
CA HIS A 80 -17.04 8.61 0.79
C HIS A 80 -17.67 9.57 1.79
#